data_AF-A0A9P0YN13-F1
#
_entry.id   AF-A0A9P0YN13-F1
#
_cell.length_a   1.000
_cell.length_b   1.000
_cell.length_c   1.000
_cell.angle_alpha   90.00
_cell.angle_beta   90.00
_cell.angle_gamma   90.00
#
_symmetry.space_group_name_H-M   'P 1'
#
loop_
_entity.id
_entity.type
_entity.pdbx_description
1 polymer ?
#
loop_
_entity_poly.entity_id
_entity_poly.type
_entity_poly.pdbx_seq_one_letter_code
_entity_poly.pdbx_strand_id
1 'polypeptide(L)'
;MYALIKRSSSVVCCKFSFFHTASFTASLINDTGLYGYSHLKTAKGFQRFADDAIERSKELLSDIDAMPPAPEIIQKIDEISDTVCSVIDAAELCRHTHPDREFVEEASQASSRLNDFLHYLNSNHSIYKAVLKAEKEGMSLTNEGKRAARFLRNDSEHGGIHLPPEKLDRVNRLSTEIVQLCRQFSTNIVTDPGHVDIYPASRVSKPWRHLVKPIYGVPKDTLKESVWSRDNMKAKGFRLGRWHISRGTLPHVQIL
;
A
#
# COMPACT_ATOMS: atom_id res chain seq x y z
N MET A 1 1.12 6.94 10.47
CA MET A 1 0.76 5.92 11.48
C MET A 1 0.50 6.62 12.80
N TYR A 2 -0.74 6.56 13.31
CA TYR A 2 -1.12 6.31 14.71
C TYR A 2 -2.64 6.45 14.80
N ALA A 3 -3.36 5.33 14.67
CA ALA A 3 -4.77 5.24 14.98
C ALA A 3 -4.92 4.94 16.48
N LEU A 4 -5.66 5.79 17.19
CA LEU A 4 -5.98 5.63 18.61
C LEU A 4 -7.11 4.61 18.78
N ILE A 5 -6.72 3.39 19.16
CA ILE A 5 -7.63 2.33 19.62
C ILE A 5 -8.12 2.71 21.02
N LYS A 6 -9.40 3.11 21.15
CA LYS A 6 -10.10 3.09 22.44
C LYS A 6 -10.60 1.67 22.69
N ARG A 7 -9.94 0.96 23.60
CA ARG A 7 -10.48 -0.25 24.22
C ARG A 7 -11.54 0.16 25.24
N SER A 8 -12.79 -0.26 25.03
CA SER A 8 -13.79 -0.32 26.09
C SER A 8 -14.03 -1.79 26.41
N SER A 9 -13.71 -2.18 27.64
CA SER A 9 -13.95 -3.51 28.18
C SER A 9 -15.32 -3.54 28.83
N SER A 10 -16.27 -4.23 28.22
CA SER A 10 -17.50 -4.66 28.90
C SER A 10 -17.73 -6.13 28.59
N VAL A 11 -17.45 -6.97 29.59
CA VAL A 11 -17.79 -8.40 29.55
C VAL A 11 -19.30 -8.50 29.72
N VAL A 12 -20.02 -8.86 28.65
CA VAL A 12 -21.43 -9.25 28.74
C VAL A 12 -21.52 -10.71 28.33
N CYS A 13 -21.70 -11.56 29.33
CA CYS A 13 -22.03 -12.96 29.19
C CYS A 13 -23.49 -13.07 28.72
N CYS A 14 -23.71 -13.52 27.48
CA CYS A 14 -25.04 -13.86 26.99
C CYS A 14 -25.05 -15.29 26.43
N LYS A 15 -26.05 -16.04 26.90
CA LYS A 15 -26.27 -17.48 26.73
C LYS A 15 -26.43 -17.86 25.25
N PHE A 16 -25.79 -18.96 24.88
CA PHE A 16 -26.01 -19.66 23.60
C PHE A 16 -27.51 -19.95 23.41
N SER A 17 -28.09 -19.35 22.38
CA SER A 17 -29.43 -19.62 21.90
C SER A 17 -29.32 -19.93 20.40
N PHE A 18 -29.92 -21.04 20.00
CA PHE A 18 -29.88 -21.64 18.67
C PHE A 18 -29.98 -20.63 17.51
N PHE A 19 -29.10 -20.78 16.51
CA PHE A 19 -29.16 -20.04 15.26
C PHE A 19 -30.45 -20.38 14.50
N HIS A 20 -31.40 -19.46 14.50
CA HIS A 20 -32.49 -19.45 13.52
C HIS A 20 -31.90 -18.93 12.21
N THR A 21 -31.89 -19.76 11.16
CA THR A 21 -31.46 -19.36 9.82
C THR A 21 -32.49 -18.37 9.27
N ALA A 22 -32.22 -17.07 9.41
CA ALA A 22 -32.97 -16.05 8.71
C ALA A 22 -32.59 -16.16 7.22
N SER A 23 -33.56 -16.59 6.41
CA SER A 23 -33.46 -16.52 4.96
C SER A 23 -33.42 -15.05 4.55
N PHE A 24 -32.22 -14.49 4.44
CA PHE A 24 -32.03 -13.24 3.73
C PHE A 24 -32.43 -13.50 2.28
N THR A 25 -33.54 -12.91 1.86
CA THR A 25 -33.82 -12.71 0.43
C THR A 25 -32.64 -11.93 -0.12
N ALA A 26 -31.71 -12.61 -0.79
CA ALA A 26 -30.65 -11.96 -1.53
C ALA A 26 -31.33 -11.00 -2.51
N SER A 27 -31.14 -9.70 -2.30
CA SER A 27 -31.36 -8.71 -3.36
C SER A 27 -30.68 -9.26 -4.60
N LEU A 28 -31.35 -9.19 -5.76
CA LEU A 28 -30.69 -9.46 -7.05
C LEU A 28 -29.33 -8.75 -6.99
N ILE A 29 -28.26 -9.54 -7.00
CA ILE A 29 -26.90 -9.01 -7.07
C ILE A 29 -26.85 -8.43 -8.48
N ASN A 30 -27.11 -7.12 -8.59
CA ASN A 30 -26.78 -6.41 -9.82
C ASN A 30 -25.32 -6.73 -10.11
N ASP A 31 -25.02 -7.09 -11.35
CA ASP A 31 -23.68 -7.44 -11.81
C ASP A 31 -22.77 -6.20 -11.73
N THR A 32 -22.34 -5.91 -10.51
CA THR A 32 -21.34 -4.92 -10.15
C THR A 32 -19.98 -5.61 -10.19
N GLY A 33 -18.98 -4.95 -10.77
CA GLY A 33 -17.62 -5.49 -10.78
C GLY A 33 -17.00 -5.56 -9.39
N LEU A 34 -15.69 -5.84 -9.35
CA LEU A 34 -14.94 -6.01 -8.12
C LEU A 34 -15.18 -4.86 -7.12
N TYR A 35 -15.42 -5.21 -5.86
CA TYR A 35 -15.70 -4.28 -4.76
C TYR A 35 -16.94 -3.37 -4.94
N GLY A 36 -17.84 -3.73 -5.85
CA GLY A 36 -19.05 -2.94 -6.13
C GLY A 36 -18.84 -1.88 -7.22
N TYR A 37 -17.64 -1.78 -7.81
CA TYR A 37 -17.36 -0.82 -8.88
C TYR A 37 -17.73 -1.39 -10.26
N SER A 38 -18.56 -0.68 -11.01
CA SER A 38 -19.00 -1.09 -12.36
C SER A 38 -17.85 -1.16 -13.37
N HIS A 39 -16.81 -0.35 -13.20
CA HIS A 39 -15.59 -0.40 -14.01
C HIS A 39 -14.87 -1.74 -13.89
N LEU A 40 -14.86 -2.34 -12.69
CA LEU A 40 -14.03 -3.47 -12.35
C LEU A 40 -14.67 -4.83 -12.67
N LYS A 41 -15.39 -4.91 -13.79
CA LYS A 41 -15.87 -6.20 -14.36
C LYS A 41 -14.75 -7.00 -14.99
N THR A 42 -13.65 -6.34 -15.36
CA THR A 42 -12.43 -6.93 -15.91
C THR A 42 -11.21 -6.23 -15.32
N ALA A 43 -10.03 -6.87 -15.39
CA ALA A 43 -8.78 -6.28 -14.90
C ALA A 43 -8.48 -4.92 -15.56
N LYS A 44 -8.66 -4.82 -16.89
CA LYS A 44 -8.49 -3.58 -17.66
C LYS A 44 -9.46 -2.46 -17.26
N GLY A 45 -10.51 -2.80 -16.51
CA GLY A 45 -11.41 -1.84 -15.88
C GLY A 45 -10.68 -0.80 -15.02
N PHE A 46 -9.55 -1.19 -14.39
CA PHE A 46 -8.72 -0.26 -13.62
C PHE A 46 -8.16 0.89 -14.45
N GLN A 47 -7.84 0.66 -15.73
CA GLN A 47 -7.35 1.74 -16.62
C GLN A 47 -8.42 2.80 -16.82
N ARG A 48 -9.64 2.37 -17.17
CA ARG A 48 -10.75 3.30 -17.37
C ARG A 48 -11.18 3.97 -16.07
N PHE A 49 -11.18 3.22 -14.98
CA PHE A 49 -11.51 3.79 -13.66
C PHE A 49 -10.54 4.90 -13.27
N ALA A 50 -9.25 4.70 -13.53
CA ALA A 50 -8.21 5.71 -13.35
C ALA A 50 -8.38 6.92 -14.28
N ASP A 51 -8.69 6.69 -15.57
CA ASP A 51 -8.94 7.76 -16.54
C ASP A 51 -10.11 8.65 -16.10
N ASP A 52 -11.24 8.04 -15.77
CA ASP A 52 -12.46 8.74 -15.35
C ASP A 52 -12.20 9.55 -14.08
N ALA A 53 -11.46 8.99 -13.12
CA ALA A 53 -11.11 9.68 -11.88
C ALA A 53 -10.25 10.93 -12.15
N ILE A 54 -9.27 10.83 -13.04
CA ILE A 54 -8.42 11.96 -13.43
C ILE A 54 -9.22 13.02 -14.20
N GLU A 55 -10.08 12.60 -15.14
CA GLU A 55 -10.93 13.49 -15.92
C GLU A 55 -11.88 14.27 -15.00
N ARG A 56 -12.62 13.58 -14.13
CA ARG A 56 -13.53 14.19 -13.16
C ARG A 56 -12.81 15.16 -12.23
N SER A 57 -11.64 14.77 -11.73
CA SER A 57 -10.84 15.63 -10.86
C SER A 57 -10.41 16.92 -11.56
N LYS A 58 -10.08 16.86 -12.85
CA LYS A 58 -9.71 18.05 -13.64
C LYS A 58 -10.90 18.99 -13.88
N GLU A 59 -12.09 18.46 -14.10
CA GLU A 59 -13.31 19.27 -14.17
C GLU A 59 -13.53 20.04 -12.86
N LEU A 60 -13.47 19.33 -11.73
CA LEU A 60 -13.62 19.92 -10.39
C LEU A 60 -12.55 20.98 -10.11
N LEU A 61 -11.32 20.78 -10.57
CA LEU A 61 -10.26 21.80 -10.49
C LEU A 61 -10.58 23.04 -11.31
N SER A 62 -11.08 22.87 -12.54
CA SER A 62 -11.51 23.99 -13.37
C SER A 62 -12.59 24.81 -12.68
N ASP A 63 -13.50 24.15 -11.97
CA ASP A 63 -14.53 24.82 -11.18
C ASP A 63 -13.96 25.53 -9.94
N ILE A 64 -12.93 24.96 -9.30
CA ILE A 64 -12.22 25.58 -8.17
C ILE A 64 -11.43 26.82 -8.62
N ASP A 65 -10.88 26.82 -9.84
CA ASP A 65 -10.14 27.96 -10.40
C ASP A 65 -11.02 29.23 -10.53
N ALA A 66 -12.34 29.06 -10.70
CA ALA A 66 -13.30 30.15 -10.66
C ALA A 66 -13.49 30.77 -9.25
N MET A 67 -12.86 30.20 -8.23
CA MET A 67 -12.94 30.61 -6.83
C MET A 67 -14.39 30.74 -6.34
N PRO A 68 -15.17 29.64 -6.30
CA PRO A 68 -16.56 29.65 -5.83
C PRO A 68 -16.65 29.93 -4.31
N PRO A 69 -17.86 30.06 -3.73
CA PRO A 69 -18.02 30.24 -2.28
C PRO A 69 -17.38 29.10 -1.46
N ALA A 70 -16.95 29.42 -0.23
CA ALA A 70 -16.24 28.45 0.62
C ALA A 70 -16.87 27.05 0.76
N PRO A 71 -18.20 26.90 0.96
CA PRO A 71 -18.80 25.56 1.07
C PRO A 71 -18.59 24.73 -0.19
N GLU A 72 -18.68 25.36 -1.36
CA GLU A 72 -18.52 24.70 -2.66
C GLU A 72 -17.06 24.35 -2.94
N ILE A 73 -16.10 25.17 -2.49
CA ILE A 73 -14.67 24.83 -2.53
C ILE A 73 -14.41 23.55 -1.74
N ILE A 74 -14.89 23.50 -0.48
CA ILE A 74 -14.66 22.33 0.38
C ILE A 74 -15.35 21.08 -0.20
N GLN A 75 -16.57 21.21 -0.69
CA GLN A 75 -17.30 20.12 -1.34
C GLN A 75 -16.54 19.57 -2.56
N LYS A 76 -16.01 20.44 -3.43
CA LYS A 76 -15.28 19.99 -4.62
C LYS A 76 -13.96 19.32 -4.28
N ILE A 77 -13.24 19.80 -3.27
CA ILE A 77 -12.00 19.16 -2.80
C ILE A 77 -12.30 17.78 -2.19
N ASP A 78 -13.40 17.67 -1.44
CA ASP A 78 -13.89 16.40 -0.91
C ASP A 78 -14.24 15.42 -2.04
N GLU A 79 -14.96 15.88 -3.07
CA GLU A 79 -15.30 15.06 -4.24
C GLU A 79 -14.06 14.62 -5.05
N ILE A 80 -13.03 15.48 -5.17
CA ILE A 80 -11.74 15.09 -5.77
C ILE A 80 -11.10 13.96 -4.94
N SER A 81 -11.12 14.10 -3.61
CA SER A 81 -10.53 13.12 -2.69
C SER A 81 -11.23 11.78 -2.80
N ASP A 82 -12.57 11.78 -2.77
CA ASP A 82 -13.39 10.58 -2.94
C ASP A 82 -13.17 9.91 -4.30
N THR A 83 -13.10 10.71 -5.37
CA THR A 83 -12.87 10.23 -6.74
C THR A 83 -11.53 9.51 -6.86
N VAL A 84 -10.46 10.09 -6.31
CA VAL A 84 -9.12 9.51 -6.37
C VAL A 84 -8.98 8.32 -5.41
N CYS A 85 -9.44 8.46 -4.16
CA CYS A 85 -9.32 7.40 -3.14
C CYS A 85 -10.12 6.15 -3.51
N SER A 86 -11.28 6.29 -4.16
CA SER A 86 -12.07 5.15 -4.64
C SER A 86 -11.26 4.21 -5.54
N VAL A 87 -10.42 4.77 -6.43
CA VAL A 87 -9.54 3.99 -7.30
C VAL A 87 -8.35 3.45 -6.53
N ILE A 88 -7.68 4.29 -5.73
CA ILE A 88 -6.47 3.90 -4.99
C ILE A 88 -6.76 2.77 -4.01
N ASP A 89 -7.84 2.87 -3.22
CA ASP A 89 -8.18 1.87 -2.21
C ASP A 89 -8.54 0.53 -2.87
N ALA A 90 -9.32 0.56 -3.97
CA ALA A 90 -9.64 -0.63 -4.73
C ALA A 90 -8.39 -1.28 -5.34
N ALA A 91 -7.48 -0.47 -5.90
CA ALA A 91 -6.25 -0.94 -6.50
C ALA A 91 -5.28 -1.51 -5.45
N GLU A 92 -5.15 -0.84 -4.31
CA GLU A 92 -4.27 -1.25 -3.21
C GLU A 92 -4.74 -2.56 -2.59
N LEU A 93 -6.05 -2.72 -2.41
CA LEU A 93 -6.60 -4.00 -1.97
C LEU A 93 -6.37 -5.11 -3.02
N CYS A 94 -6.64 -4.81 -4.29
CA CYS A 94 -6.56 -5.79 -5.38
C CYS A 94 -5.14 -6.36 -5.54
N ARG A 95 -4.12 -5.49 -5.59
CA ARG A 95 -2.72 -5.92 -5.80
C ARG A 95 -2.15 -6.77 -4.66
N HIS A 96 -2.76 -6.75 -3.48
CA HIS A 96 -2.35 -7.55 -2.33
C HIS A 96 -3.16 -8.84 -2.15
N THR A 97 -4.36 -8.93 -2.72
CA THR A 97 -5.32 -9.99 -2.39
C THR A 97 -5.81 -10.81 -3.58
N HIS A 98 -5.78 -10.24 -4.80
CA HIS A 98 -6.39 -10.89 -5.94
C HIS A 98 -5.54 -12.08 -6.45
N PRO A 99 -6.14 -13.26 -6.73
CA PRO A 99 -5.40 -14.45 -7.16
C PRO A 99 -4.94 -14.36 -8.62
N ASP A 100 -5.67 -13.64 -9.47
CA ASP A 100 -5.31 -13.42 -10.87
C ASP A 100 -4.26 -12.32 -11.01
N ARG A 101 -3.19 -12.62 -11.76
CA ARG A 101 -2.08 -11.71 -11.99
C ARG A 101 -2.45 -10.53 -12.88
N GLU A 102 -3.37 -10.69 -13.84
CA GLU A 102 -3.77 -9.58 -14.71
C GLU A 102 -4.40 -8.46 -13.87
N PHE A 103 -5.29 -8.82 -12.93
CA PHE A 103 -5.86 -7.89 -11.95
C PHE A 103 -4.79 -7.22 -11.08
N VAL A 104 -3.82 -7.98 -10.56
CA VAL A 104 -2.74 -7.44 -9.72
C VAL A 104 -1.88 -6.43 -10.49
N GLU A 105 -1.58 -6.72 -11.76
CA GLU A 105 -0.75 -5.87 -12.61
C GLU A 105 -1.49 -4.60 -13.03
N GLU A 106 -2.74 -4.70 -13.46
CA GLU A 106 -3.58 -3.55 -13.82
C GLU A 106 -3.87 -2.65 -12.61
N ALA A 107 -4.17 -3.24 -11.44
CA ALA A 107 -4.33 -2.49 -10.20
C ALA A 107 -3.03 -1.77 -9.80
N SER A 108 -1.87 -2.43 -9.93
CA SER A 108 -0.58 -1.81 -9.63
C SER A 108 -0.29 -0.61 -10.55
N GLN A 109 -0.62 -0.72 -11.83
CA GLN A 109 -0.48 0.38 -12.79
C GLN A 109 -1.42 1.55 -12.47
N ALA A 110 -2.69 1.28 -12.17
CA ALA A 110 -3.66 2.31 -11.77
C ALA A 110 -3.23 3.02 -10.47
N SER A 111 -2.81 2.27 -9.45
CA SER A 111 -2.30 2.84 -8.18
C SER A 111 -1.08 3.74 -8.42
N SER A 112 -0.10 3.30 -9.22
CA SER A 112 1.06 4.14 -9.56
C SER A 112 0.64 5.43 -10.25
N ARG A 113 -0.23 5.33 -11.25
CA ARG A 113 -0.69 6.48 -12.03
C ARG A 113 -1.47 7.49 -11.19
N LEU A 114 -2.33 7.02 -10.29
CA LEU A 114 -3.11 7.91 -9.42
C LEU A 114 -2.26 8.51 -8.31
N ASN A 115 -1.22 7.82 -7.83
CA ASN A 115 -0.25 8.43 -6.91
C ASN A 115 0.50 9.60 -7.55
N ASP A 116 0.92 9.48 -8.81
CA ASP A 116 1.54 10.59 -9.55
C ASP A 116 0.56 11.77 -9.71
N PHE A 117 -0.70 11.49 -10.00
CA PHE A 117 -1.74 12.52 -10.08
C PHE A 117 -2.05 13.16 -8.72
N LEU A 118 -2.04 12.38 -7.64
CA LEU A 118 -2.24 12.88 -6.28
C LEU A 118 -1.10 13.83 -5.87
N HIS A 119 0.15 13.54 -6.27
CA HIS A 119 1.26 14.47 -6.08
C HIS A 119 1.05 15.81 -6.81
N TYR A 120 0.50 15.77 -8.03
CA TYR A 120 0.11 16.97 -8.77
C TYR A 120 -0.97 17.76 -8.02
N LEU A 121 -2.02 17.11 -7.52
CA LEU A 121 -3.08 17.75 -6.73
C LEU A 121 -2.52 18.44 -5.49
N ASN A 122 -1.72 17.73 -4.70
CA ASN A 122 -1.18 18.24 -3.43
C ASN A 122 -0.16 19.38 -3.61
N SER A 123 0.39 19.55 -4.83
CA SER A 123 1.32 20.63 -5.18
C SER A 123 0.65 21.78 -5.95
N ASN A 124 -0.67 21.72 -6.14
CA ASN A 124 -1.42 22.67 -6.95
C ASN A 124 -1.70 23.97 -6.17
N HIS A 125 -1.13 25.07 -6.64
CA HIS A 125 -1.26 26.38 -6.00
C HIS A 125 -2.66 26.98 -6.10
N SER A 126 -3.47 26.62 -7.11
CA SER A 126 -4.86 27.05 -7.20
C SER A 126 -5.70 26.44 -6.07
N ILE A 127 -5.53 25.13 -5.81
CA ILE A 127 -6.19 24.46 -4.68
C ILE A 127 -5.79 25.14 -3.37
N TYR A 128 -4.50 25.39 -3.16
CA TYR A 128 -4.04 26.06 -1.94
C TYR A 128 -4.67 27.46 -1.76
N LYS A 129 -4.74 28.27 -2.82
CA LYS A 129 -5.40 29.58 -2.77
C LYS A 129 -6.89 29.46 -2.45
N ALA A 130 -7.58 28.47 -3.02
CA ALA A 130 -8.98 28.22 -2.75
C ALA A 130 -9.20 27.79 -1.30
N VAL A 131 -8.33 26.94 -0.74
CA VAL A 131 -8.37 26.54 0.68
C VAL A 131 -8.16 27.75 1.60
N LEU A 132 -7.20 28.64 1.31
CA LEU A 132 -7.01 29.88 2.06
C LEU A 132 -8.26 30.77 2.05
N LYS A 133 -8.91 30.89 0.89
CA LYS A 133 -10.18 31.60 0.77
C LYS A 133 -11.26 30.95 1.64
N ALA A 134 -11.43 29.63 1.52
CA ALA A 134 -12.45 28.89 2.25
C ALA A 134 -12.30 28.99 3.77
N GLU A 135 -11.07 28.92 4.27
CA GLU A 135 -10.80 29.10 5.70
C GLU A 135 -11.10 30.54 6.17
N LYS A 136 -10.71 31.54 5.38
CA LYS A 136 -11.00 32.96 5.67
C LYS A 136 -12.51 33.25 5.69
N GLU A 137 -13.25 32.65 4.78
CA GLU A 137 -14.71 32.73 4.67
C GLU A 137 -15.46 31.76 5.60
N GLY A 138 -14.75 31.19 6.59
CA GLY A 138 -15.24 30.09 7.42
C GLY A 138 -16.57 30.34 8.15
N MET A 139 -17.04 31.58 8.26
CA MET A 139 -18.39 31.89 8.76
C MET A 139 -19.51 31.23 7.95
N SER A 140 -19.29 30.96 6.66
CA SER A 140 -20.23 30.27 5.78
C SER A 140 -20.14 28.74 5.84
N LEU A 141 -19.16 28.19 6.56
CA LEU A 141 -18.90 26.75 6.68
C LEU A 141 -19.55 26.14 7.93
N THR A 142 -19.89 24.86 7.83
CA THR A 142 -20.20 24.01 9.00
C THR A 142 -18.97 23.88 9.91
N ASN A 143 -19.16 23.42 11.15
CA ASN A 143 -18.03 23.17 12.06
C ASN A 143 -17.03 22.14 11.48
N GLU A 144 -17.53 21.15 10.77
CA GLU A 144 -16.73 20.18 10.04
C GLU A 144 -15.99 20.85 8.87
N GLY A 145 -16.68 21.63 8.04
CA GLY A 145 -16.06 22.35 6.93
C GLY A 145 -14.96 23.30 7.38
N LYS A 146 -15.13 24.01 8.51
CA LYS A 146 -14.07 24.84 9.12
C LYS A 146 -12.84 24.01 9.48
N ARG A 147 -13.06 22.82 10.07
CA ARG A 147 -11.97 21.92 10.46
C ARG A 147 -11.28 21.34 9.22
N ALA A 148 -12.04 20.97 8.20
CA ALA A 148 -11.53 20.49 6.92
C ALA A 148 -10.67 21.55 6.23
N ALA A 149 -11.16 22.79 6.08
CA ALA A 149 -10.40 23.90 5.50
C ALA A 149 -9.07 24.14 6.21
N ARG A 150 -9.10 24.20 7.55
CA ARG A 150 -7.89 24.37 8.36
C ARG A 150 -6.93 23.19 8.23
N PHE A 151 -7.45 21.96 8.18
CA PHE A 151 -6.64 20.76 8.00
C PHE A 151 -5.96 20.76 6.64
N LEU A 152 -6.70 21.03 5.55
CA LEU A 152 -6.18 21.12 4.19
C LEU A 152 -5.10 22.21 4.07
N ARG A 153 -5.31 23.38 4.69
CA ARG A 153 -4.29 24.45 4.72
C ARG A 153 -3.02 23.95 5.41
N ASN A 154 -3.18 23.38 6.60
CA ASN A 154 -2.05 22.85 7.37
C ASN A 154 -1.29 21.81 6.56
N ASP A 155 -1.97 20.84 5.96
CA ASP A 155 -1.34 19.75 5.21
C ASP A 155 -0.53 20.29 4.02
N SER A 156 -1.14 21.20 3.24
CA SER A 156 -0.47 21.87 2.14
C SER A 156 0.79 22.64 2.60
N GLU A 157 0.72 23.30 3.75
CA GLU A 157 1.84 24.03 4.32
C GLU A 157 2.94 23.14 4.89
N HIS A 158 2.60 21.97 5.43
CA HIS A 158 3.60 20.95 5.79
C HIS A 158 4.35 20.45 4.56
N GLY A 159 3.69 20.38 3.40
CA GLY A 159 4.32 20.14 2.09
C GLY A 159 5.18 21.30 1.58
N GLY A 160 5.13 22.46 2.22
CA GLY A 160 5.96 23.62 1.87
C GLY A 160 5.39 24.50 0.76
N ILE A 161 4.13 24.32 0.34
CA ILE A 161 3.54 25.06 -0.80
C ILE A 161 3.55 26.60 -0.64
N HIS A 162 3.61 27.07 0.61
CA HIS A 162 3.64 28.48 0.97
C HIS A 162 5.05 29.10 0.93
N LEU A 163 6.08 28.27 0.74
CA LEU A 163 7.46 28.72 0.79
C LEU A 163 7.88 29.43 -0.51
N PRO A 164 8.86 30.35 -0.45
CA PRO A 164 9.50 30.88 -1.65
C PRO A 164 10.09 29.77 -2.52
N PRO A 165 10.17 29.96 -3.86
CA PRO A 165 10.60 28.92 -4.80
C PRO A 165 11.89 28.22 -4.43
N GLU A 166 12.93 28.96 -4.01
CA GLU A 166 14.23 28.40 -3.63
C GLU A 166 14.13 27.42 -2.44
N LYS A 167 13.26 27.72 -1.47
CA LYS A 167 13.04 26.86 -0.30
C LYS A 167 12.16 25.67 -0.65
N LEU A 168 11.13 25.88 -1.47
CA LEU A 168 10.27 24.80 -1.96
C LEU A 168 11.07 23.79 -2.79
N ASP A 169 11.96 24.26 -3.67
CA ASP A 169 12.85 23.40 -4.44
C ASP A 169 13.76 22.57 -3.52
N ARG A 170 14.27 23.16 -2.44
CA ARG A 170 15.05 22.43 -1.44
C ARG A 170 14.21 21.37 -0.73
N VAL A 171 12.97 21.66 -0.36
CA VAL A 171 12.03 20.69 0.23
C VAL A 171 11.81 19.53 -0.74
N ASN A 172 11.50 19.82 -2.01
CA ASN A 172 11.26 18.79 -3.03
C ASN A 172 12.47 17.89 -3.26
N ARG A 173 13.68 18.46 -3.30
CA ARG A 173 14.93 17.68 -3.39
C ARG A 173 15.11 16.74 -2.20
N LEU A 174 14.95 17.25 -0.97
CA LEU A 174 15.10 16.44 0.24
C LEU A 174 14.03 15.34 0.33
N SER A 175 12.78 15.64 -0.02
CA SER A 175 11.70 14.65 -0.06
C SER A 175 12.01 13.51 -1.04
N THR A 176 12.55 13.85 -2.22
CA THR A 176 12.96 12.85 -3.23
C THR A 176 14.11 11.98 -2.69
N GLU A 177 15.10 12.59 -2.05
CA GLU A 177 16.23 11.88 -1.44
C GLU A 177 15.76 10.91 -0.34
N ILE A 178 14.84 11.34 0.53
CA ILE A 178 14.25 10.49 1.57
C ILE A 178 13.58 9.26 0.94
N VAL A 179 12.75 9.44 -0.10
CA VAL A 179 12.07 8.32 -0.77
C VAL A 179 13.08 7.35 -1.39
N GLN A 180 14.14 7.87 -2.02
CA GLN A 180 15.20 7.04 -2.60
C GLN A 180 15.95 6.23 -1.53
N LEU A 181 16.32 6.87 -0.41
CA LEU A 181 16.98 6.22 0.71
C LEU A 181 16.08 5.15 1.35
N CYS A 182 14.79 5.42 1.52
CA CYS A 182 13.81 4.44 2.01
C CYS A 182 13.74 3.21 1.09
N ARG A 183 13.66 3.43 -0.24
CA ARG A 183 13.65 2.33 -1.22
C ARG A 183 14.95 1.53 -1.17
N GLN A 184 16.09 2.20 -1.08
CA GLN A 184 17.39 1.54 -0.99
C GLN A 184 17.48 0.69 0.28
N PHE A 185 17.07 1.24 1.42
CA PHE A 185 17.02 0.51 2.69
C PHE A 185 16.15 -0.75 2.62
N SER A 186 14.92 -0.62 2.10
CA SER A 186 14.04 -1.77 1.90
C SER A 186 14.62 -2.81 0.95
N THR A 187 15.27 -2.38 -0.13
CA THR A 187 15.91 -3.27 -1.10
C THR A 187 17.09 -4.03 -0.45
N ASN A 188 17.91 -3.33 0.34
CA ASN A 188 19.05 -3.93 1.03
C ASN A 188 18.61 -5.03 1.99
N ILE A 189 17.54 -4.80 2.76
CA ILE A 189 16.97 -5.80 3.69
C ILE A 189 16.54 -7.09 2.97
N VAL A 190 16.00 -6.97 1.76
CA VAL A 190 15.51 -8.12 0.98
C VAL A 190 16.65 -8.83 0.25
N THR A 191 17.62 -8.07 -0.25
CA THR A 191 18.69 -8.57 -1.13
C THR A 191 19.78 -9.34 -0.38
N ASP A 192 20.19 -8.82 0.79
CA ASP A 192 21.16 -9.50 1.64
C ASP A 192 20.61 -9.68 3.05
N PRO A 193 19.82 -10.74 3.29
CA PRO A 193 19.27 -11.01 4.61
C PRO A 193 20.33 -11.54 5.60
N GLY A 194 21.59 -11.67 5.19
CA GLY A 194 22.64 -12.31 5.95
C GLY A 194 22.45 -13.82 6.12
N HIS A 195 23.47 -14.46 6.70
CA HIS A 195 23.42 -15.86 7.09
C HIS A 195 24.36 -16.13 8.27
N VAL A 196 24.10 -17.21 9.00
CA VAL A 196 24.94 -17.70 10.10
C VAL A 196 25.34 -19.14 9.78
N ASP A 197 26.65 -19.38 9.74
CA ASP A 197 27.20 -20.72 9.58
C ASP A 197 27.48 -21.35 10.95
N ILE A 198 26.92 -22.54 11.19
CA ILE A 198 27.00 -23.27 12.45
C ILE A 198 27.93 -24.47 12.28
N TYR A 199 29.05 -24.46 13.01
CA TYR A 199 30.02 -25.55 13.07
C TYR A 199 30.30 -26.00 14.52
N PRO A 200 30.61 -27.30 14.74
CA PRO A 200 30.46 -28.41 13.79
C PRO A 200 29.00 -28.80 13.56
N ALA A 201 28.72 -29.60 12.53
CA ALA A 201 27.37 -30.09 12.19
C ALA A 201 26.61 -30.79 13.33
N SER A 202 27.30 -31.27 14.38
CA SER A 202 26.68 -31.82 15.58
C SER A 202 25.92 -30.78 16.43
N ARG A 203 26.19 -29.47 16.25
CA ARG A 203 25.47 -28.39 16.94
C ARG A 203 24.05 -28.16 16.41
N VAL A 204 23.70 -28.71 15.25
CA VAL A 204 22.32 -28.70 14.72
C VAL A 204 21.71 -30.08 14.90
N SER A 205 20.70 -30.17 15.78
CA SER A 205 20.01 -31.43 16.04
C SER A 205 19.26 -31.92 14.81
N LYS A 206 19.13 -33.25 14.67
CA LYS A 206 18.60 -33.90 13.47
C LYS A 206 17.24 -33.36 13.00
N PRO A 207 16.25 -33.08 13.89
CA PRO A 207 14.95 -32.56 13.48
C PRO A 207 15.02 -31.24 12.71
N TRP A 208 15.99 -30.37 13.02
CA TRP A 208 16.07 -29.03 12.41
C TRP A 208 16.87 -28.98 11.11
N ARG A 209 17.50 -30.08 10.71
CA ARG A 209 18.41 -30.09 9.54
C ARG A 209 17.74 -29.82 8.20
N HIS A 210 16.43 -30.07 8.09
CA HIS A 210 15.66 -29.74 6.89
C HIS A 210 15.38 -28.24 6.75
N LEU A 211 15.52 -27.47 7.84
CA LEU A 211 15.34 -26.02 7.88
C LEU A 211 16.67 -25.25 7.76
N VAL A 212 17.78 -25.91 7.42
CA VAL A 212 19.08 -25.27 7.20
C VAL A 212 19.80 -25.87 5.98
N LYS A 213 20.68 -25.10 5.32
CA LYS A 213 21.44 -25.58 4.16
C LYS A 213 22.73 -26.26 4.62
N PRO A 214 23.05 -27.49 4.21
CA PRO A 214 24.30 -28.15 4.60
C PRO A 214 25.52 -27.45 3.98
N ILE A 215 26.62 -27.38 4.74
CA ILE A 215 27.91 -26.88 4.25
C ILE A 215 28.89 -28.04 4.17
N TYR A 216 29.40 -28.30 2.97
CA TYR A 216 30.38 -29.33 2.68
C TYR A 216 31.77 -28.69 2.61
N GLY A 217 32.80 -29.40 3.10
CA GLY A 217 34.17 -28.93 2.93
C GLY A 217 34.63 -29.12 1.49
N VAL A 218 35.35 -28.15 0.93
CA VAL A 218 36.09 -28.34 -0.33
C VAL A 218 37.16 -29.42 -0.09
N PRO A 219 37.24 -30.48 -0.91
CA PRO A 219 38.32 -31.47 -0.81
C PRO A 219 39.66 -30.77 -1.02
N LYS A 220 40.65 -31.05 -0.16
CA LYS A 220 42.01 -30.49 -0.31
C LYS A 220 42.79 -31.06 -1.49
N ASP A 221 42.26 -32.11 -2.13
CA ASP A 221 42.87 -32.76 -3.29
C ASP A 221 41.79 -32.99 -4.35
N THR A 222 41.85 -32.30 -5.49
CA THR A 222 42.06 -32.88 -6.84
C THR A 222 41.69 -31.91 -7.97
N LEU A 223 42.72 -31.51 -8.74
CA LEU A 223 42.68 -31.60 -10.19
C LEU A 223 42.33 -33.04 -10.57
N LYS A 224 41.05 -33.33 -10.80
CA LYS A 224 40.54 -34.39 -11.70
C LYS A 224 39.03 -34.45 -11.61
N GLU A 225 38.39 -34.12 -12.73
CA GLU A 225 36.97 -34.27 -12.97
C GLU A 225 36.54 -35.70 -12.66
N SER A 226 35.78 -35.89 -11.59
CA SER A 226 34.90 -37.04 -11.46
C SER A 226 33.57 -36.57 -10.87
N VAL A 227 32.50 -36.92 -11.58
CA VAL A 227 31.11 -36.63 -11.19
C VAL A 227 30.79 -37.47 -9.97
N TRP A 228 30.97 -36.90 -8.78
CA TRP A 228 30.56 -37.54 -7.52
C TRP A 228 29.10 -37.21 -7.21
N SER A 229 28.31 -38.25 -6.94
CA SER A 229 26.97 -38.09 -6.40
C SER A 229 27.04 -37.44 -5.02
N ARG A 230 26.26 -36.37 -4.82
CA ARG A 230 26.20 -35.55 -3.59
C ARG A 230 25.78 -36.32 -2.34
N ASP A 231 25.24 -37.53 -2.50
CA ASP A 231 24.59 -38.29 -1.42
C ASP A 231 25.53 -38.84 -0.34
N ASN A 232 26.84 -38.94 -0.59
CA ASN A 232 27.79 -39.54 0.36
C ASN A 232 28.66 -38.55 1.17
N MET A 233 28.48 -37.23 1.00
CA MET A 233 29.27 -36.24 1.74
C MET A 233 28.65 -35.92 3.12
N LYS A 234 29.41 -36.12 4.20
CA LYS A 234 29.01 -35.64 5.53
C LYS A 234 29.18 -34.11 5.59
N ALA A 235 28.09 -33.40 5.91
CA ALA A 235 28.13 -31.96 6.12
C ALA A 235 29.06 -31.62 7.30
N LYS A 236 29.94 -30.62 7.11
CA LYS A 236 30.84 -30.11 8.16
C LYS A 236 30.13 -29.12 9.08
N GLY A 237 29.14 -28.41 8.56
CA GLY A 237 28.29 -27.46 9.28
C GLY A 237 26.98 -27.22 8.55
N PHE A 238 26.18 -26.29 9.06
CA PHE A 238 24.91 -25.89 8.45
C PHE A 238 24.80 -24.37 8.41
N ARG A 239 24.26 -23.85 7.30
CA ARG A 239 23.96 -22.44 7.08
C ARG A 239 22.50 -22.17 7.39
N LEU A 240 22.27 -21.30 8.38
CA LEU A 240 20.98 -20.69 8.65
C LEU A 240 20.93 -19.34 7.94
N GLY A 241 20.06 -19.20 6.95
CA GLY A 241 19.74 -17.92 6.33
C GLY A 241 18.25 -17.67 6.41
N ARG A 242 17.83 -16.42 6.15
CA ARG A 242 16.40 -16.16 5.92
C ARG A 242 16.03 -16.88 4.61
N TRP A 243 15.19 -17.90 4.72
CA TRP A 243 14.68 -18.60 3.55
C TRP A 243 14.07 -17.56 2.61
N HIS A 244 14.53 -17.49 1.36
CA HIS A 244 13.64 -17.05 0.31
C HIS A 244 12.43 -17.96 0.45
N ILE A 245 11.31 -17.39 0.89
CA ILE A 245 10.00 -17.92 0.54
C ILE A 245 10.01 -17.81 -0.98
N SER A 246 10.59 -18.81 -1.64
CA SER A 246 10.28 -19.10 -3.01
C SER A 246 8.76 -19.18 -3.01
N ARG A 247 8.12 -18.30 -3.79
CA ARG A 247 6.69 -18.40 -4.10
C ARG A 247 6.49 -19.68 -4.93
N GLY A 248 6.72 -20.82 -4.30
CA GLY A 248 6.61 -22.16 -4.81
C GLY A 248 5.90 -22.95 -3.75
N THR A 249 4.58 -23.07 -3.91
CA THR A 249 3.72 -24.07 -3.26
C THR A 249 3.92 -24.22 -1.75
N LEU A 250 3.42 -23.26 -0.98
CA LEU A 250 2.87 -23.60 0.35
C LEU A 250 1.42 -24.03 0.13
N PRO A 251 0.98 -25.21 0.63
CA PRO A 251 -0.44 -25.52 0.68
C PRO A 251 -1.10 -24.46 1.56
N HIS A 252 -2.25 -23.96 1.09
CA HIS A 252 -3.13 -23.03 1.80
C HIS A 252 -3.14 -23.31 3.31
N VAL A 253 -2.49 -22.44 4.07
CA VAL A 253 -2.83 -22.23 5.48
C VAL A 253 -3.52 -20.88 5.50
N GLN A 254 -4.86 -20.92 5.42
CA GLN A 254 -5.71 -19.81 5.84
C GLN A 254 -5.40 -19.53 7.31
N ILE A 255 -4.91 -18.34 7.62
CA ILE A 255 -4.90 -17.82 8.97
C ILE A 255 -6.03 -16.78 9.02
N LEU A 256 -6.94 -17.02 9.96
CA LEU A 256 -8.12 -16.23 10.33
C LEU A 256 -7.81 -14.75 10.57
#